data_AF-A0A921YSN7-F1
#
_entry.id   AF-A0A921YSN7-F1
#
_cell.length_a   1.000
_cell.length_b   1.000
_cell.length_c   1.000
_cell.angle_alpha   90.00
_cell.angle_beta   90.00
_cell.angle_gamma   90.00
#
_symmetry.space_group_name_H-M   'P 1'
#
loop_
_entity.id
_entity.type
_entity.pdbx_description
1 polymer ?
#
loop_
_entity_poly.entity_id
_entity_poly.type
_entity_poly.pdbx_seq_one_letter_code
_entity_poly.pdbx_strand_id
1 'polypeptide(L)' 'MLCLIRITEVYITNCLISDSQDICDLKLYIGPCKANTIRYGFDNDLKQCRKFIYGGCQGNENNFETKEECEDACLD' A
#
# COMPACT_ATOMS: atom_id res chain seq x y z
N MET A 1 -1.51 -10.71 -24.97
CA MET A 1 -1.88 -11.02 -26.37
C MET A 1 -0.68 -11.70 -27.03
N LEU A 2 -0.78 -13.03 -27.22
CA LEU A 2 0.11 -13.99 -27.93
C LEU A 2 1.62 -14.02 -27.55
N CYS A 3 2.11 -15.10 -26.92
CA CYS A 3 2.59 -16.39 -27.48
C CYS A 3 4.10 -16.29 -27.84
N LEU A 4 4.99 -17.16 -27.36
CA LEU A 4 5.26 -18.51 -27.89
C LEU A 4 5.97 -19.38 -26.83
N ILE A 5 5.52 -20.62 -26.64
CA ILE A 5 6.01 -21.56 -25.61
C ILE A 5 6.67 -22.78 -26.28
N ARG A 6 7.93 -23.09 -25.92
CA ARG A 6 8.59 -24.36 -26.26
C ARG A 6 8.47 -25.31 -25.05
N ILE A 7 7.74 -26.40 -25.28
CA ILE A 7 7.39 -27.45 -24.31
C ILE A 7 8.57 -28.42 -24.22
N THR A 8 9.44 -28.34 -23.20
CA THR A 8 10.30 -29.48 -22.85
C THR A 8 10.61 -29.67 -21.38
N GLU A 9 10.56 -28.67 -20.49
CA GLU A 9 10.92 -28.92 -19.08
C GLU A 9 9.97 -28.21 -18.11
N VAL A 10 9.30 -29.02 -17.32
CA VAL A 10 8.30 -28.64 -16.31
C VAL A 10 8.97 -27.88 -15.17
N TYR A 11 8.98 -26.55 -15.25
CA TYR A 11 8.88 -25.63 -14.10
C TYR A 11 8.15 -24.34 -14.54
N ILE A 12 6.84 -24.31 -14.32
CA ILE A 12 6.06 -23.06 -14.18
C ILE A 12 6.41 -22.62 -12.74
N THR A 13 6.87 -21.41 -12.41
CA THR A 13 6.15 -20.15 -12.49
C THR A 13 7.11 -19.12 -11.88
N ASN A 14 7.55 -18.11 -12.63
CA ASN A 14 7.91 -16.83 -12.00
C ASN A 14 7.73 -15.72 -13.02
N CYS A 15 6.47 -15.46 -13.37
CA CYS A 15 6.08 -14.05 -13.42
C CYS A 15 6.34 -13.54 -12.00
N LEU A 16 7.37 -12.70 -11.87
CA LEU A 16 7.85 -12.04 -10.66
C LEU A 16 6.80 -12.02 -9.53
N ILE A 17 6.97 -12.84 -8.50
CA ILE A 17 6.24 -12.66 -7.25
C ILE A 17 6.84 -11.41 -6.61
N SER A 18 6.26 -10.24 -6.89
CA SER A 18 6.48 -9.07 -6.04
C SER A 18 5.60 -9.25 -4.81
N ASP A 19 6.16 -9.89 -3.78
CA ASP A 19 5.54 -10.03 -2.45
C ASP A 19 5.54 -8.69 -1.68
N SER A 20 5.48 -7.57 -2.39
CA SER A 20 5.26 -6.25 -1.80
C SER A 20 3.74 -6.10 -1.66
N GLN A 21 3.24 -6.29 -0.44
CA GLN A 21 1.89 -5.86 -0.10
C GLN A 21 1.74 -4.40 -0.52
N ASP A 22 0.72 -4.11 -1.34
CA ASP A 22 0.46 -2.76 -1.81
C ASP A 22 0.33 -1.82 -0.60
N ILE A 23 1.00 -0.66 -0.66
CA ILE A 23 0.95 0.35 0.41
C ILE A 23 -0.51 0.71 0.71
N CYS A 24 -1.36 0.71 -0.31
CA CYS A 24 -2.77 1.05 -0.22
C CYS A 24 -3.61 -0.08 0.44
N ASP A 25 -3.08 -1.30 0.53
CA ASP A 25 -3.68 -2.42 1.24
C ASP A 25 -3.26 -2.53 2.71
N LEU A 26 -2.29 -1.72 3.15
CA LEU A 26 -1.90 -1.65 4.56
C LEU A 26 -2.97 -0.93 5.38
N LYS A 27 -3.14 -1.34 6.64
CA LYS A 27 -4.09 -0.70 7.56
C LYS A 27 -3.62 0.68 7.99
N LEU A 28 -4.55 1.59 8.26
CA LEU A 28 -4.24 2.83 8.98
C LEU A 28 -3.69 2.49 10.37
N TYR A 29 -2.44 2.86 10.65
CA TYR A 29 -1.75 2.46 11.88
C TYR A 29 -1.21 3.65 12.68
N ILE A 30 -1.72 3.79 13.92
CA ILE A 30 -1.34 4.90 14.82
C ILE A 30 0.11 4.73 15.31
N GLY A 31 0.59 3.51 15.49
CA GLY A 31 1.87 3.23 16.16
C GLY A 31 1.78 3.35 17.69
N PRO A 32 2.87 3.04 18.41
CA PRO A 32 2.90 2.98 19.88
C PRO A 32 3.15 4.34 20.56
N CYS A 33 3.67 5.32 19.82
CA CYS A 33 3.90 6.66 20.35
C CYS A 33 2.59 7.44 20.52
N LYS A 34 2.62 8.52 21.33
CA LYS A 34 1.43 9.27 21.77
C LYS A 34 1.39 10.71 21.26
N ALA A 35 2.10 11.02 20.16
CA ALA A 35 1.88 12.29 19.48
C ALA A 35 0.48 12.31 18.84
N ASN A 36 -0.01 13.51 18.52
CA ASN A 36 -1.31 13.70 17.89
C ASN A 36 -1.13 14.38 16.53
N THR A 37 -0.42 13.71 15.61
CA THR A 37 -0.13 14.25 14.28
C THR A 37 -1.21 13.78 13.30
N ILE A 38 -1.82 14.71 12.58
CA ILE A 38 -2.76 14.36 11.51
C ILE A 38 -1.98 13.97 10.26
N ARG A 39 -2.31 12.79 9.72
CA ARG A 39 -1.78 12.24 8.47
C ARG A 39 -2.91 11.74 7.59
N TYR A 40 -2.61 11.44 6.34
CA TYR A 40 -3.55 10.83 5.41
C TYR A 40 -3.15 9.38 5.15
N GLY A 41 -4.14 8.52 4.96
CA GLY A 41 -3.93 7.16 4.49
C GLY A 41 -5.17 6.66 3.76
N PHE A 42 -4.97 5.66 2.91
CA PHE A 42 -6.02 5.04 2.13
C PHE A 42 -6.86 4.13 3.02
N ASP A 43 -8.16 4.39 3.08
CA ASP A 43 -9.14 3.56 3.74
C ASP A 43 -9.73 2.61 2.70
N ASN A 44 -9.35 1.35 2.78
CA ASN A 44 -9.71 0.34 1.79
C ASN A 44 -11.21 -0.04 1.85
N ASP A 45 -11.87 0.16 3.01
CA ASP A 45 -13.31 -0.07 3.18
C ASP A 45 -14.12 1.04 2.51
N LEU A 46 -13.65 2.29 2.62
CA LEU A 46 -14.30 3.47 2.04
C LEU A 46 -13.80 3.81 0.63
N LYS A 47 -12.72 3.16 0.17
CA LYS A 47 -12.02 3.45 -1.09
C LYS A 47 -11.66 4.92 -1.26
N GLN A 48 -11.15 5.54 -0.19
CA GLN A 48 -10.74 6.95 -0.21
C GLN A 48 -9.57 7.24 0.72
N CYS A 49 -8.80 8.28 0.39
CA CYS A 49 -7.80 8.85 1.28
C CYS A 49 -8.47 9.70 2.38
N ARG A 50 -8.22 9.35 3.65
CA ARG A 50 -8.80 10.03 4.82
C ARG A 50 -7.74 10.42 5.84
N LYS A 51 -8.08 11.41 6.65
CA LYS A 51 -7.29 11.79 7.82
C LYS A 51 -7.34 10.69 8.89
N PHE A 52 -6.20 10.44 9.53
CA PHE A 52 -6.09 9.64 10.75
C PHE A 52 -5.03 10.24 11.69
N ILE A 53 -5.02 9.78 12.94
CA ILE A 53 -4.02 10.19 13.94
C ILE A 53 -2.82 9.26 13.83
N TYR A 54 -1.64 9.82 13.62
CA TYR A 54 -0.37 9.14 13.74
C TYR A 54 0.30 9.50 15.07
N GLY A 55 0.70 8.46 15.80
CA GLY A 55 1.36 8.54 17.10
C GLY A 55 2.79 9.08 17.05
N GLY A 56 3.37 9.24 15.86
CA GLY A 56 4.67 9.88 15.64
C GLY A 56 5.86 8.93 15.58
N CYS A 57 5.67 7.62 15.77
CA CYS A 57 6.72 6.63 15.56
C CYS A 57 6.15 5.27 15.12
N GLN A 58 6.99 4.47 14.44
CA GLN A 58 6.70 3.09 14.03
C GLN A 58 5.36 2.94 13.28
N GLY A 59 4.99 3.93 12.46
CA GLY A 59 3.89 3.78 11.50
C GLY A 59 4.28 2.81 10.38
N ASN A 60 3.31 2.46 9.53
CA ASN A 60 3.57 1.80 8.26
C ASN A 60 3.53 2.82 7.10
N GLU A 61 3.67 2.33 5.88
CA GLU A 61 3.81 3.11 4.65
C GLU A 61 2.50 3.77 4.20
N ASN A 62 1.33 3.31 4.68
CA ASN A 62 0.04 3.96 4.44
C ASN A 62 -0.13 5.19 5.33
N ASN A 63 0.76 6.17 5.15
CA ASN A 63 0.93 7.35 5.98
C ASN A 63 1.58 8.50 5.19
N PHE A 64 0.74 9.39 4.69
CA PHE A 64 1.09 10.51 3.82
C PHE A 64 0.89 11.85 4.55
N GLU A 65 1.64 12.88 4.16
CA GLU A 65 1.52 14.21 4.78
C GLU A 65 0.31 14.97 4.24
N THR A 66 0.01 14.80 2.96
CA THR A 66 -1.08 15.46 2.27
C THR A 66 -2.10 14.47 1.71
N LYS A 67 -3.30 14.98 1.41
CA LYS A 67 -4.35 14.17 0.75
C LYS A 67 -3.92 13.79 -0.67
N GLU A 68 -3.33 14.74 -1.39
CA GLU A 68 -2.85 14.58 -2.77
C GLU A 68 -1.82 13.46 -2.87
N GLU A 69 -0.80 13.43 -2.00
CA GLU A 69 0.18 12.33 -1.96
C GLU A 69 -0.45 10.94 -1.78
N CYS A 70 -1.49 10.85 -0.94
CA CYS A 70 -2.20 9.59 -0.75
C CYS A 70 -3.01 9.21 -1.99
N GLU A 71 -3.68 10.18 -2.62
CA GLU A 71 -4.50 9.94 -3.81
C GLU A 71 -3.62 9.55 -4.99
N ASP A 72 -2.51 10.24 -5.22
CA ASP A 72 -1.53 9.91 -6.25
C ASP A 72 -0.93 8.51 -6.06
N ALA A 73 -0.78 8.07 -4.80
CA ALA A 73 -0.26 6.73 -4.51
C ALA A 73 -1.30 5.61 -4.68
N CYS A 74 -2.59 5.88 -4.46
CA CYS A 74 -3.60 4.84 -4.24
C CYS A 74 -4.84 4.91 -5.13
N LEU A 75 -5.01 5.95 -5.94
CA LEU A 75 -6.21 6.19 -6.76
C LEU A 75 -5.92 6.33 -8.27
N ASP A 76 -4.72 5.99 -8.73
CA ASP A 76 -4.35 5.98 -10.15
C ASP A 76 -4.94 4.78 -10.93
#